data_AF-A0AAE3MAP8-F1
#
_entry.id   AF-A0AAE3MAP8-F1
#
_cell.length_a   1.000
_cell.length_b   1.000
_cell.length_c   1.000
_cell.angle_alpha   90.00
_cell.angle_beta   90.00
_cell.angle_gamma   90.00
#
_symmetry.space_group_name_H-M   'P 1'
#
loop_
_entity.id
_entity.type
_entity.pdbx_description
1 polymer ?
#
loop_
_entity_poly.entity_id
_entity_poly.type
_entity_poly.pdbx_seq_one_letter_code
_entity_poly.pdbx_strand_id
1 'polypeptide(L)' 'SPSAVAMSNNRDLYVLSARGSMLLVIGFNSEIKEITFLNPKYLPQPEGICFDDDGNLYLSTEGKKNKGKLLYYRKIQK' A
#
# COMPACT_ATOMS: atom_id res chain seq x y z
N SER A 1 9.21 1.71 -10.35
CA SER A 1 8.73 3.07 -10.14
C SER A 1 7.72 3.04 -9.02
N PRO A 2 7.70 4.05 -8.13
CA PRO A 2 6.59 4.23 -7.21
C PRO A 2 5.32 4.54 -8.01
N SER A 3 4.17 4.05 -7.55
CA SER A 3 2.85 4.34 -8.13
C SER A 3 2.01 5.22 -7.23
N ALA A 4 2.09 5.03 -5.90
CA ALA A 4 1.40 5.88 -4.94
C ALA A 4 2.13 5.94 -3.61
N VAL A 5 1.78 6.92 -2.79
CA VAL A 5 2.36 7.15 -1.47
C VAL A 5 1.29 7.63 -0.50
N ALA A 6 1.36 7.17 0.75
CA ALA A 6 0.55 7.68 1.84
C ALA A 6 1.37 7.74 3.12
N MET A 7 1.03 8.68 4.00
CA MET A 7 1.54 8.72 5.37
C MET A 7 0.47 8.18 6.30
N SER A 8 0.84 7.28 7.21
CA SER A 8 -0.09 6.78 8.23
C SER A 8 -0.07 7.65 9.48
N ASN A 9 -0.99 7.40 10.42
CA ASN A 9 -1.14 8.19 11.64
C ASN A 9 0.10 8.21 12.55
N ASN A 10 0.98 7.19 12.45
CA ASN A 10 2.24 7.14 13.21
C ASN A 10 3.42 7.83 12.48
N ARG A 11 3.13 8.52 11.36
CA ARG A 11 4.10 9.20 10.48
C ARG A 11 5.02 8.28 9.69
N ASP A 12 4.71 6.99 9.60
CA ASP A 12 5.38 6.10 8.66
C ASP A 12 4.87 6.34 7.24
N LEU A 13 5.80 6.38 6.29
CA LEU A 13 5.54 6.57 4.87
C LEU A 13 5.41 5.22 4.18
N TYR A 14 4.29 5.02 3.50
CA TYR A 14 3.96 3.81 2.74
C TYR A 14 4.07 4.12 1.26
N VAL A 15 4.98 3.43 0.56
CA VAL A 15 5.24 3.62 -0.87
C VAL A 15 4.84 2.36 -1.63
N LEU A 16 3.86 2.49 -2.52
CA LEU A 16 3.45 1.44 -3.44
C LEU A 16 4.30 1.45 -4.71
N SER A 17 4.51 0.27 -5.27
CA SER A 17 5.15 0.10 -6.57
C SER A 17 4.36 -0.87 -7.43
N ALA A 18 3.71 -0.34 -8.47
CA ALA A 18 2.99 -1.13 -9.46
C ALA A 18 3.91 -2.12 -10.20
N ARG A 19 5.08 -1.65 -10.62
CA ARG A 19 6.06 -2.46 -11.37
C ARG A 19 6.70 -3.54 -10.51
N GLY A 20 7.02 -3.20 -9.25
CA GLY A 20 7.64 -4.13 -8.31
C GLY A 20 6.65 -5.04 -7.59
N SER A 21 5.35 -4.77 -7.70
CA SER A 21 4.30 -5.41 -6.89
C SER A 21 4.70 -5.44 -5.42
N MET A 22 5.02 -4.27 -4.86
CA MET A 22 5.53 -4.17 -3.49
C MET A 22 4.98 -2.95 -2.76
N LEU A 23 4.96 -3.06 -1.44
CA LEU A 23 4.70 -1.99 -0.48
C LEU A 23 5.96 -1.82 0.39
N LEU A 24 6.53 -0.62 0.40
CA LEU A 24 7.67 -0.25 1.22
C LEU A 24 7.19 0.65 2.37
N VAL A 25 7.59 0.35 3.59
CA VAL A 25 7.33 1.18 4.77
C VAL A 25 8.63 1.83 5.22
N ILE A 26 8.65 3.16 5.22
CA ILE A 26 9.76 3.99 5.65
C ILE A 26 9.35 4.68 6.94
N GLY A 27 10.15 4.51 7.98
CA GLY A 27 9.93 5.17 9.25
C GLY A 27 10.21 6.66 9.20
N PHE A 28 9.79 7.37 10.25
CA PHE A 28 9.98 8.81 10.37
C PHE A 28 11.46 9.25 10.27
N ASN A 29 12.41 8.40 10.64
CA ASN A 29 13.85 8.70 10.58
C ASN A 29 14.50 8.21 9.27
N SER A 30 13.71 8.01 8.22
CA SER A 30 14.15 7.51 6.90
C SER A 30 14.73 6.09 6.91
N GLU A 31 14.49 5.32 7.98
CA GLU A 31 14.83 3.92 8.03
C GLU A 31 13.81 3.07 7.27
N ILE A 32 14.27 2.03 6.56
CA ILE A 32 13.36 1.05 5.96
C ILE A 32 12.86 0.15 7.09
N LYS A 33 11.56 0.20 7.39
CA LYS A 33 10.90 -0.63 8.41
C LYS A 33 10.46 -1.97 7.84
N GLU A 34 9.88 -1.97 6.64
CA GLU A 34 9.34 -3.18 6.03
C GLU A 34 9.35 -3.09 4.49
N ILE A 35 9.56 -4.22 3.83
CA ILE A 35 9.30 -4.41 2.41
C ILE A 35 8.38 -5.63 2.26
N THR A 36 7.16 -5.40 1.77
CA THR A 36 6.17 -6.45 1.55
C THR A 36 5.96 -6.65 0.06
N PHE A 37 6.20 -7.87 -0.44
CA PHE A 37 5.83 -8.23 -1.81
C PHE A 37 4.33 -8.57 -1.88
N LEU A 38 3.62 -7.85 -2.74
CA LEU A 38 2.19 -8.01 -2.97
C LEU A 38 1.95 -9.11 -4.00
N ASN A 39 0.98 -9.97 -3.75
CA ASN A 39 0.63 -11.03 -4.69
C ASN A 39 -0.14 -10.43 -5.89
N PRO A 40 0.41 -10.46 -7.12
CA PRO A 40 -0.22 -9.85 -8.28
C PRO A 40 -1.54 -10.51 -8.69
N LYS A 41 -1.83 -11.71 -8.17
CA LYS A 41 -3.13 -12.37 -8.37
C LYS A 41 -4.27 -11.59 -7.72
N TYR A 42 -4.01 -10.91 -6.59
CA TYR A 42 -5.01 -10.16 -5.83
C TYR A 42 -4.91 -8.64 -6.05
N LEU A 43 -3.69 -8.11 -6.17
CA LEU A 43 -3.39 -6.69 -6.36
C LEU A 43 -2.49 -6.48 -7.61
N PRO A 44 -2.98 -6.76 -8.84
CA PRO A 44 -2.20 -6.52 -10.04
C PRO A 44 -2.09 -5.01 -10.33
N GLN A 45 -0.90 -4.45 -10.48
CA GLN A 45 -0.76 -3.01 -10.76
C GLN A 45 -1.46 -2.14 -9.69
N PRO A 46 -0.96 -2.15 -8.45
CA PRO A 46 -1.46 -1.28 -7.39
C PRO A 46 -1.11 0.19 -7.69
N GLU A 47 -2.11 1.07 -7.64
CA GLU A 47 -1.99 2.47 -8.07
C GLU A 47 -2.50 3.48 -7.04
N GLY A 48 -3.09 3.04 -5.93
CA GLY A 48 -3.57 3.94 -4.89
C GLY A 48 -3.46 3.35 -3.50
N ILE A 49 -3.23 4.23 -2.54
CA ILE A 49 -3.12 3.93 -1.12
C ILE A 49 -3.67 5.09 -0.30
N CYS A 50 -4.46 4.80 0.72
CA CYS A 50 -4.82 5.75 1.76
C CYS A 50 -5.14 5.04 3.08
N PHE A 51 -5.20 5.82 4.14
CA PHE A 51 -5.66 5.39 5.45
C PHE A 51 -6.92 6.19 5.83
N ASP A 52 -7.83 5.56 6.57
CA ASP A 52 -8.87 6.30 7.29
C ASP A 52 -8.39 6.72 8.70
N ASP A 53 -9.23 7.45 9.43
CA ASP A 53 -8.91 7.98 10.75
C ASP A 53 -8.65 6.87 11.80
N ASP A 54 -9.28 5.70 11.63
CA ASP A 54 -9.06 4.52 12.46
C ASP A 54 -7.74 3.78 12.12
N GLY A 55 -7.09 4.19 11.04
CA GLY A 55 -5.85 3.61 10.54
C GLY A 55 -6.05 2.33 9.72
N ASN A 56 -7.26 2.07 9.22
CA ASN A 56 -7.46 1.01 8.25
C ASN A 56 -6.85 1.41 6.91
N LEU A 57 -6.30 0.42 6.21
CA LEU A 57 -5.58 0.62 4.95
C LEU A 57 -6.49 0.29 3.76
N TYR A 58 -6.52 1.20 2.79
CA TYR A 58 -7.18 0.99 1.51
C TYR A 58 -6.12 0.95 0.41
N LEU A 59 -6.20 -0.05 -0.47
CA LEU A 59 -5.35 -0.19 -1.64
C LEU A 59 -6.21 -0.29 -2.89
N SER A 60 -5.90 0.51 -3.93
CA SER A 60 -6.54 0.37 -5.24
C SER A 60 -5.60 -0.26 -6.25
N THR A 61 -6.18 -1.00 -7.19
CA THR A 61 -5.51 -1.65 -8.32
C THR A 61 -6.23 -1.30 -9.61
N GLU A 62 -5.48 -1.02 -10.68
CA GLU A 62 -6.05 -0.80 -12.01
C GLU A 62 -6.57 -2.10 -12.64
N GLY A 63 -6.09 -3.27 -12.18
CA GLY A 63 -6.51 -4.57 -12.67
C GLY A 63 -5.69 -5.11 -13.85
N LYS A 64 -4.78 -4.32 -14.42
CA LYS A 64 -4.12 -4.58 -15.72
C LYS A 64 -5.15 -4.88 -16.81
N LYS A 65 -5.22 -6.13 -17.28
CA LYS A 65 -6.21 -6.61 -18.27
C LYS A 65 -7.55 -6.99 -17.63
N ASN A 66 -7.65 -6.93 -16.31
CA ASN A 66 -8.85 -7.22 -15.54
C ASN A 66 -9.48 -5.93 -15.02
N LYS A 67 -10.59 -6.05 -14.29
CA LYS A 67 -11.23 -4.93 -13.60
C LYS A 67 -10.39 -4.47 -12.42
N GLY A 68 -10.29 -3.15 -12.26
CA GLY A 68 -9.76 -2.54 -11.06
C GLY A 68 -10.58 -2.87 -9.81
N LYS A 69 -9.94 -2.79 -8.65
CA LYS A 69 -10.53 -3.13 -7.35
C LYS A 69 -10.05 -2.17 -6.27
N LEU A 70 -10.88 -2.04 -5.24
CA LEU A 70 -10.50 -1.44 -3.96
C LEU A 70 -10.45 -2.56 -2.92
N LEU A 71 -9.30 -2.71 -2.27
CA LEU A 71 -9.10 -3.64 -1.17
C LEU A 71 -9.06 -2.87 0.13
N TYR A 72 -9.72 -3.42 1.14
CA TYR A 72 -9.78 -2.87 2.48
C TYR A 72 -9.09 -3.83 3.46
N TYR A 73 -8.18 -3.28 4.25
CA TYR A 73 -7.43 -3.99 5.27
C TYR A 73 -7.71 -3.33 6.61
N ARG A 74 -8.51 -4.02 7.44
CA ARG A 74 -8.80 -3.57 8.79
C ARG A 74 -7.52 -3.60 9.64
N LYS A 75 -7.23 -2.51 10.34
CA LYS A 75 -6.17 -2.48 11.34
C LYS A 75 -6.53 -3.41 12.50
N ILE A 76 -5.65 -4.34 12.82
CA ILE A 76 -5.80 -5.23 13.99
C ILE A 76 -5.03 -4.61 15.14
N GLN A 77 -5.72 -4.33 16.25
CA GLN A 77 -5.08 -3.98 17.51
C GLN A 77 -4.60 -5.30 18.16
N LYS A 78 -3.32 -5.36 18.50
CA LYS A 78 -2.77 -6.43 19.35
C LYS A 78 -2.93 -6.02 20.81
#